data_AF-A0AAU3NPE2-F1
#
_entry.id   AF-A0AAU3NPE2-F1
#
_cell.length_a   1.000
_cell.length_b   1.000
_cell.length_c   1.000
_cell.angle_alpha   90.00
_cell.angle_beta   90.00
_cell.angle_gamma   90.00
#
_symmetry.space_group_name_H-M   'P 1'
#
loop_
_entity.id
_entity.type
_entity.pdbx_description
1 polymer ?
#
loop_
_entity_poly.entity_id
_entity_poly.type
_entity_poly.pdbx_seq_one_letter_code
_entity_poly.pdbx_strand_id
1 'polypeptide(L)' 'MSEELTALSKAGRWPETAGLITDEMVDAFAIVAGPDELPGRVAERFGGLLTRLSFTPPPSLDREAAMDLVARLRAC' A
#
# COMPACT_ATOMS: atom_id res chain seq x y z
N MET A 1 -21.74 -3.49 6.68
CA MET A 1 -20.30 -3.35 6.35
C MET A 1 -19.42 -3.68 7.54
N SER A 2 -19.40 -2.88 8.62
CA SER A 2 -18.51 -3.11 9.78
C SER A 2 -18.85 -4.36 10.62
N GLU A 3 -20.14 -4.62 10.90
CA GLU A 3 -20.54 -5.73 11.78
C GLU A 3 -20.27 -7.11 11.17
N GLU A 4 -20.48 -7.25 9.86
CA GLU A 4 -20.27 -8.50 9.13
C GLU A 4 -18.78 -8.85 8.98
N LEU A 5 -17.94 -7.86 8.67
CA LEU A 5 -16.47 -8.00 8.68
C LEU A 5 -15.96 -8.36 10.09
N THR A 6 -16.54 -7.74 11.14
CA THR A 6 -16.18 -8.03 12.53
C THR A 6 -16.57 -9.45 12.93
N ALA A 7 -17.75 -9.92 12.50
CA ALA A 7 -18.21 -11.27 12.77
C ALA A 7 -17.37 -12.33 12.04
N LEU A 8 -17.07 -12.12 10.76
CA LEU A 8 -16.24 -13.03 9.96
C LEU A 8 -14.78 -13.08 10.42
N SER A 9 -14.22 -11.92 10.80
CA SER A 9 -12.87 -11.82 11.39
C SER A 9 -12.76 -12.59 12.70
N LYS A 10 -13.76 -12.46 13.60
CA LYS A 10 -13.83 -13.23 14.85
C LYS A 10 -14.06 -14.74 14.63
N ALA A 11 -14.70 -15.12 13.53
CA ALA A 11 -14.91 -16.51 13.15
C ALA A 11 -13.69 -17.16 12.46
N GLY A 12 -12.57 -16.43 12.28
CA GLY A 12 -11.37 -16.93 11.61
C GLY A 12 -11.52 -17.13 10.11
N ARG A 13 -12.60 -16.62 9.49
CA ARG A 13 -12.93 -16.78 8.06
C ARG A 13 -12.26 -15.71 7.20
N TRP A 14 -10.96 -15.50 7.42
CA TRP A 14 -10.14 -14.50 6.71
C TRP A 14 -10.17 -14.59 5.18
N PRO A 15 -10.21 -15.79 4.55
CA PRO A 15 -10.30 -15.90 3.10
C PRO A 15 -11.60 -15.32 2.52
N GLU A 16 -12.71 -15.41 3.25
CA GLU A 16 -13.99 -14.87 2.81
C GLU A 16 -14.08 -13.36 3.02
N THR A 17 -13.37 -12.83 4.03
CA THR A 17 -13.27 -11.38 4.24
C THR A 17 -12.45 -10.68 3.16
N ALA A 18 -11.51 -11.36 2.51
CA ALA A 18 -10.72 -10.75 1.43
C ALA A 18 -11.61 -10.33 0.24
N GLY A 19 -12.67 -11.10 -0.07
CA GLY A 19 -13.63 -10.78 -1.13
C GLY A 19 -14.56 -9.60 -0.81
N LEU A 20 -14.59 -9.15 0.45
CA LEU A 20 -15.41 -8.03 0.91
C LEU A 20 -14.64 -6.70 0.97
N ILE A 21 -13.31 -6.74 0.79
CA ILE A 21 -12.48 -5.52 0.74
C ILE A 21 -12.63 -4.91 -0.65
N THR A 22 -13.28 -3.75 -0.74
CA THR A 22 -13.45 -3.03 -2.00
C THR A 22 -12.22 -2.19 -2.34
N ASP A 23 -12.04 -1.83 -3.61
CA ASP A 23 -10.98 -0.91 -4.04
C ASP A 23 -11.07 0.45 -3.33
N GLU A 24 -12.29 0.94 -3.07
CA GLU A 24 -12.52 2.16 -2.29
C GLU A 24 -11.99 2.04 -0.86
N MET A 25 -12.21 0.89 -0.20
CA MET A 25 -11.64 0.64 1.12
C MET A 25 -10.11 0.58 1.07
N VAL A 26 -9.52 -0.01 0.03
CA VAL A 26 -8.07 -0.04 -0.13
C VAL A 26 -7.51 1.37 -0.33
N ASP A 27 -8.08 2.18 -1.22
CA ASP A 27 -7.63 3.55 -1.51
C ASP A 27 -7.71 4.47 -0.28
N ALA A 28 -8.70 4.23 0.60
CA ALA A 28 -8.82 4.95 1.86
C ALA A 28 -7.62 4.75 2.79
N PHE A 29 -6.95 3.58 2.77
CA PHE A 29 -5.88 3.24 3.71
C PHE A 29 -4.50 3.02 3.09
N ALA A 30 -4.43 2.70 1.80
CA ALA A 30 -3.20 2.37 1.09
C ALA A 30 -2.92 3.37 -0.03
N ILE A 31 -1.66 3.42 -0.48
CA ILE A 31 -1.30 4.10 -1.72
C ILE A 31 -1.36 3.04 -2.83
N VAL A 32 -2.30 3.22 -3.75
CA VAL A 32 -2.42 2.39 -4.96
C VAL A 32 -1.90 3.21 -6.13
N ALA A 33 -0.74 2.83 -6.65
CA ALA A 33 -0.08 3.54 -7.73
C ALA A 33 0.89 2.62 -8.47
N GLY A 34 1.15 2.91 -9.75
CA GLY A 34 2.25 2.29 -10.47
C GLY A 34 3.62 2.74 -9.92
N PRO A 35 4.72 2.01 -10.20
CA PRO A 35 6.06 2.36 -9.72
C PRO A 35 6.45 3.81 -10.03
N ASP A 36 6.05 4.32 -11.21
CA ASP A 36 6.40 5.67 -11.64
C ASP A 36 5.62 6.78 -10.92
N GLU A 37 4.41 6.49 -10.45
CA GLU A 37 3.57 7.46 -9.74
C GLU A 37 3.78 7.38 -8.22
N LEU A 38 4.28 6.25 -7.74
CA LEU A 38 4.41 5.94 -6.31
C LEU A 38 5.14 7.04 -5.52
N PRO A 39 6.30 7.58 -5.95
CA PRO A 39 6.97 8.65 -5.21
C PRO A 39 6.09 9.90 -5.02
N GLY A 40 5.41 10.33 -6.09
CA GLY A 40 4.52 11.49 -6.04
C GLY A 40 3.36 11.28 -5.08
N ARG A 41 2.74 10.09 -5.10
CA ARG A 41 1.61 9.75 -4.23
C ARG A 41 2.02 9.60 -2.76
N VAL A 42 3.23 9.12 -2.50
CA VAL A 42 3.82 9.09 -1.15
C VAL A 42 4.05 10.50 -0.62
N ALA A 43 4.64 11.37 -1.44
CA ALA A 43 4.87 12.77 -1.07
C ALA A 43 3.56 13.52 -0.79
N GLU A 44 2.55 13.33 -1.65
CA GLU A 44 1.23 13.94 -1.49
C GLU A 44 0.55 13.53 -0.17
N ARG A 45 0.58 12.23 0.16
CA ARG A 45 -0.14 11.70 1.32
C ARG A 45 0.61 11.88 2.65
N PHE A 46 1.95 11.86 2.61
CA PHE A 46 2.77 11.74 3.81
C PHE A 46 4.00 12.67 3.85
N GLY A 47 4.12 13.61 2.91
CA GLY A 47 5.22 14.58 2.87
C GLY A 47 5.39 15.30 4.20
N GLY A 48 6.61 15.29 4.74
CA GLY A 48 6.94 15.91 6.03
C GLY A 48 6.42 15.17 7.27
N LEU A 49 5.68 14.07 7.12
CA LEU A 49 5.17 13.25 8.23
C LEU A 49 5.96 11.95 8.42
N LEU A 50 6.42 11.33 7.32
CA LEU A 50 7.20 10.10 7.37
C LEU A 50 8.67 10.40 7.69
N THR A 51 9.16 9.80 8.77
CA THR A 51 10.59 9.81 9.13
C THR A 51 11.31 8.54 8.71
N ARG A 52 10.57 7.45 8.44
CA ARG A 52 11.12 6.16 8.02
C ARG A 52 10.11 5.39 7.17
N LEU A 53 10.59 4.80 6.07
CA LEU A 53 9.82 3.93 5.20
C LEU A 53 10.57 2.62 4.99
N SER A 54 9.88 1.50 5.20
CA SER A 54 10.38 0.17 4.85
C SER A 54 9.89 -0.17 3.46
N PHE A 55 10.81 -0.45 2.54
CA PHE A 55 10.48 -0.79 1.16
C PHE A 55 10.92 -2.21 0.84
N THR A 56 9.95 -3.04 0.43
CA THR A 56 10.17 -4.42 -0.02
C THR A 56 9.63 -4.54 -1.45
N PRO A 57 10.48 -4.43 -2.48
CA PRO A 57 10.03 -4.52 -3.86
C PRO A 57 9.56 -5.94 -4.20
N PRO A 58 8.55 -6.08 -5.08
CA PRO A 58 8.11 -7.40 -5.55
C PRO A 58 9.18 -8.05 -6.45
N PRO A 59 9.20 -9.39 -6.59
CA PRO A 59 10.16 -10.09 -7.44
C PRO A 59 10.11 -9.69 -8.92
N SER A 60 8.99 -9.11 -9.37
CA SER A 60 8.80 -8.62 -10.74
C SER A 60 9.51 -7.30 -11.02
N LEU A 61 9.95 -6.58 -10.00
CA LEU A 61 10.70 -5.33 -10.13
C LEU A 61 12.19 -5.67 -10.08
N ASP A 62 12.90 -5.45 -11.18
CA ASP A 62 14.34 -5.72 -11.21
C ASP A 62 15.11 -4.79 -10.26
N ARG A 63 16.38 -5.13 -10.04
CA ARG A 63 17.23 -4.41 -9.09
C ARG A 63 17.44 -2.95 -9.49
N GLU A 64 17.56 -2.65 -10.78
CA GLU A 64 17.84 -1.30 -11.25
C GLU A 64 16.62 -0.41 -11.05
N ALA A 65 15.45 -0.87 -11.49
CA ALA A 65 14.17 -0.21 -11.29
C ALA A 65 13.83 -0.03 -9.79
N ALA A 66 14.10 -1.05 -8.96
CA ALA A 66 13.91 -0.94 -7.52
C ALA A 66 14.83 0.12 -6.88
N MET A 67 16.10 0.20 -7.32
CA MET A 67 17.04 1.19 -6.81
C MET A 67 16.71 2.61 -7.26
N ASP A 68 16.25 2.80 -8.51
CA ASP A 68 15.73 4.08 -8.99
C ASP A 68 14.53 4.53 -8.16
N LEU A 69 13.56 3.63 -7.95
CA LEU A 69 12.37 3.91 -7.15
C LEU A 69 12.73 4.29 -5.70
N VAL A 70 13.68 3.59 -5.08
CA VAL A 70 14.19 3.95 -3.74
C VAL A 70 14.84 5.33 -3.74
N ALA A 71 15.61 5.68 -4.77
CA ALA A 71 16.23 7.01 -4.87
C ALA A 71 15.17 8.11 -4.97
N ARG A 72 14.14 7.89 -5.79
CA ARG A 72 13.01 8.82 -5.97
C ARG A 72 12.20 8.97 -4.68
N LEU A 73 11.90 7.88 -3.99
CA LEU A 73 11.18 7.89 -2.69
C LEU A 73 11.96 8.62 -1.59
N ARG A 74 13.29 8.65 -1.64
CA ARG A 74 14.12 9.40 -0.68
C ARG A 74 14.17 10.91 -0.95
N ALA A 75 13.84 11.32 -2.17
CA ALA A 75 13.84 12.72 -2.58
C ALA A 75 12.48 13.41 -2.36
N CYS A 76 11.45 12.63 -2.02
CA CYS A 76 10.12 13.09 -1.59
C CYS A 76 10.16 13.64 -0.16
#